data_AF-A0A6A4ANQ9-F1
#
_entry.id   AF-A0A6A4ANQ9-F1
#
_cell.length_a   1.000
_cell.length_b   1.000
_cell.length_c   1.000
_cell.angle_alpha   90.00
_cell.angle_beta   90.00
_cell.angle_gamma   90.00
#
_symmetry.space_group_name_H-M   'P 1'
#
loop_
_entity.id
_entity.type
_entity.pdbx_description
1 polymer ?
#
loop_
_entity_poly.entity_id
_entity_poly.type
_entity_poly.pdbx_seq_one_letter_code
_entity_poly.pdbx_strand_id
1 'polypeptide(L)'
;MSGTFHGASRNWSVIEKEGYPIVRACSELDYLLIRDKGFKMFTDHRNLIYIFAPGSEIKKHIRGKLLRWSLKLNEYNYEIEHIAGEDNVWADMFSRWAGEKPAETHTSSMKRWNTTMSHQLRPLVDMEWPSITDIQAAQRGKVAPTSHQLDDQDVYVDSCSRPWIPEKADDLLLRLMIVAHCGAQGHRGVNAMVQQLERFFDIPNVHIKARAF
;
A
#
# COMPACT_ATOMS: atom_id res chain seq x y z
N MET A 1 -0.73 -5.10 -10.80
CA MET A 1 0.47 -5.23 -11.64
C MET A 1 1.29 -3.95 -11.54
N SER A 2 2.48 -4.05 -10.98
CA SER A 2 3.47 -2.96 -10.93
C SER A 2 4.81 -3.58 -11.34
N GLY A 3 5.63 -2.89 -12.12
CA GLY A 3 6.90 -3.42 -12.60
C GLY A 3 7.75 -2.40 -13.36
N THR A 4 9.07 -2.60 -13.32
CA THR A 4 10.07 -1.74 -13.98
C THR A 4 10.36 -2.24 -15.40
N PHE A 5 10.63 -1.32 -16.33
CA PHE A 5 11.06 -1.67 -17.69
C PHE A 5 12.55 -2.05 -17.71
N HIS A 6 12.88 -3.19 -18.32
CA HIS A 6 14.24 -3.73 -18.43
C HIS A 6 14.66 -4.00 -19.89
N GLY A 7 15.97 -4.00 -20.16
CA GLY A 7 16.52 -4.30 -21.48
C GLY A 7 15.94 -3.42 -22.60
N ALA A 8 15.49 -4.03 -23.69
CA ALA A 8 14.91 -3.31 -24.84
C ALA A 8 13.66 -2.48 -24.50
N SER A 9 12.93 -2.83 -23.43
CA SER A 9 11.73 -2.09 -23.02
C SER A 9 12.02 -0.72 -22.40
N ARG A 10 13.26 -0.47 -21.96
CA ARG A 10 13.70 0.87 -21.52
C ARG A 10 13.68 1.88 -22.67
N ASN A 11 13.90 1.42 -23.90
CA ASN A 11 13.97 2.26 -25.10
C ASN A 11 12.62 2.41 -25.80
N TRP A 12 11.55 1.85 -25.25
CA TRP A 12 10.21 2.05 -25.79
C TRP A 12 9.79 3.51 -25.68
N SER A 13 9.01 3.95 -26.65
CA SER A 13 8.39 5.27 -26.63
C SER A 13 7.45 5.39 -25.43
N VAL A 14 7.17 6.63 -25.00
CA VAL A 14 6.28 6.89 -23.85
C VAL A 14 4.92 6.25 -24.04
N ILE A 15 4.35 6.35 -25.25
CA ILE A 15 3.07 5.74 -25.59
C ILE A 15 3.08 4.21 -25.46
N GLU A 16 4.18 3.56 -25.81
CA GLU A 16 4.32 2.11 -25.63
C GLU A 16 4.49 1.73 -24.17
N LYS A 17 5.19 2.54 -23.38
CA LYS A 17 5.36 2.32 -21.95
C LYS A 17 4.05 2.47 -21.19
N GLU A 18 3.23 3.45 -21.53
CA GLU A 18 1.93 3.67 -20.89
C GLU A 18 0.86 2.68 -21.39
N GLY A 19 0.89 2.32 -22.67
CA GLY A 19 -0.02 1.33 -23.23
C GLY A 19 0.25 -0.11 -22.77
N TYR A 20 1.50 -0.43 -22.41
CA TYR A 20 1.87 -1.80 -22.06
C TYR A 20 1.18 -2.36 -20.80
N PRO A 21 1.15 -1.63 -19.65
CA PRO A 21 0.43 -2.07 -18.47
C PRO A 21 -1.05 -2.37 -18.74
N ILE A 22 -1.70 -1.59 -19.59
CA ILE A 22 -3.10 -1.81 -19.99
C ILE A 22 -3.26 -3.17 -20.67
N VAL A 23 -2.45 -3.43 -21.69
CA VAL A 23 -2.54 -4.67 -22.50
C VAL A 23 -2.17 -5.88 -21.67
N ARG A 24 -1.11 -5.76 -20.84
CA ARG A 24 -0.72 -6.81 -19.89
C ARG A 24 -1.86 -7.08 -18.91
N ALA A 25 -2.50 -6.04 -18.38
CA ALA A 25 -3.58 -6.21 -17.42
C ALA A 25 -4.78 -6.93 -18.00
N CYS A 26 -5.17 -6.59 -19.23
CA CYS A 26 -6.23 -7.31 -19.92
C CYS A 26 -5.87 -8.79 -20.11
N SER A 27 -4.61 -9.08 -20.44
CA SER A 27 -4.13 -10.44 -20.68
C SER A 27 -4.04 -11.30 -19.41
N GLU A 28 -3.59 -10.74 -18.29
CA GLU A 28 -3.37 -11.49 -17.03
C GLU A 28 -4.65 -11.60 -16.17
N LEU A 29 -5.59 -10.68 -16.35
CA LEU A 29 -6.84 -10.62 -15.60
C LEU A 29 -8.05 -10.92 -16.49
N ASP A 30 -7.86 -11.64 -17.59
CA ASP A 30 -8.90 -11.98 -18.56
C ASP A 30 -10.14 -12.60 -17.90
N TYR A 31 -9.94 -13.49 -16.93
CA TYR A 31 -10.98 -14.12 -16.12
C TYR A 31 -11.86 -13.14 -15.32
N LEU A 32 -11.38 -11.91 -15.05
CA LEU A 32 -12.17 -10.84 -14.40
C LEU A 32 -12.77 -9.85 -15.39
N LEU A 33 -12.18 -9.76 -16.59
CA LEU A 33 -12.48 -8.71 -17.56
C LEU A 33 -13.44 -9.18 -18.65
N ILE A 34 -13.49 -10.49 -18.92
CA ILE A 34 -14.52 -11.10 -19.76
C ILE A 34 -15.83 -11.18 -18.95
N ARG A 35 -16.70 -10.19 -19.15
CA ARG A 35 -18.02 -10.09 -18.50
C ARG A 35 -19.04 -9.50 -19.46
N ASP A 36 -20.31 -9.90 -19.34
CA ASP A 36 -21.38 -9.48 -20.26
C ASP A 36 -21.51 -7.95 -20.38
N LYS A 37 -21.37 -7.23 -19.26
CA LYS A 37 -21.48 -5.76 -19.23
C LYS A 37 -20.22 -5.02 -19.66
N GLY A 38 -19.11 -5.73 -19.89
CA GLY A 38 -17.81 -5.12 -20.12
C GLY A 38 -17.24 -4.35 -18.92
N PHE A 39 -16.23 -3.51 -19.17
CA PHE A 39 -15.58 -2.69 -18.15
C PHE A 39 -15.17 -1.31 -18.67
N LYS A 40 -14.91 -0.38 -17.74
CA LYS A 40 -14.35 0.94 -18.06
C LYS A 40 -12.85 0.96 -17.82
N MET A 41 -12.13 1.54 -18.75
CA MET A 41 -10.69 1.71 -18.73
C MET A 41 -10.36 3.19 -18.71
N PHE A 42 -9.57 3.63 -17.74
CA PHE A 42 -9.18 5.02 -17.60
C PHE A 42 -7.70 5.19 -17.91
N THR A 43 -7.35 6.22 -18.66
CA THR A 43 -5.97 6.61 -18.96
C THR A 43 -5.84 8.13 -19.02
N ASP A 44 -4.72 8.65 -18.55
CA ASP A 44 -4.33 10.06 -18.69
C ASP A 44 -3.67 10.37 -20.03
N HIS A 45 -3.44 9.35 -20.87
CA HIS A 45 -2.84 9.54 -22.18
C HIS A 45 -3.88 9.56 -23.30
N ARG A 46 -4.18 10.78 -23.78
CA ARG A 46 -5.15 11.01 -24.86
C ARG A 46 -4.90 10.21 -26.14
N ASN A 47 -3.65 9.98 -26.51
CA ASN A 47 -3.35 9.21 -27.72
C ASN A 47 -3.80 7.75 -27.62
N LEU A 48 -3.71 7.15 -26.43
CA LEU A 48 -4.13 5.76 -26.20
C LEU A 48 -5.63 5.59 -26.36
N ILE A 49 -6.43 6.60 -26.02
CA ILE A 49 -7.88 6.63 -26.26
C ILE A 49 -8.18 6.44 -27.73
N TYR A 50 -7.46 7.14 -28.61
CA TYR A 50 -7.69 7.01 -30.06
C TYR A 50 -7.15 5.71 -30.65
N ILE A 51 -6.12 5.11 -30.06
CA ILE A 51 -5.48 3.89 -30.58
C ILE A 51 -6.21 2.62 -30.10
N PHE A 52 -6.73 2.66 -28.88
CA PHE A 52 -7.43 1.55 -28.23
C PHE A 52 -8.94 1.81 -28.13
N ALA A 53 -9.52 2.78 -28.83
CA ALA A 53 -10.97 2.92 -28.87
C ALA A 53 -11.59 1.73 -29.64
N PRO A 54 -12.49 0.94 -29.03
CA PRO A 54 -13.14 -0.15 -29.73
C PRO A 54 -13.99 0.38 -30.89
N GLY A 55 -13.96 -0.33 -32.02
CA GLY A 55 -14.72 0.04 -33.22
C GLY A 55 -14.21 1.26 -33.99
N SER A 56 -13.13 1.92 -33.55
CA SER A 56 -12.49 2.98 -34.32
C SER A 56 -11.61 2.40 -35.44
N GLU A 57 -11.65 3.01 -36.64
CA GLU A 57 -10.75 2.61 -37.71
C GLU A 57 -9.30 2.84 -37.30
N ILE A 58 -8.51 1.76 -37.27
CA ILE A 58 -7.10 1.84 -36.91
C ILE A 58 -6.37 2.65 -37.99
N LYS A 59 -5.90 3.84 -37.61
CA LYS A 59 -5.23 4.76 -38.53
C LYS A 59 -3.98 4.12 -39.12
N LYS A 60 -3.75 4.27 -40.43
CA LYS A 60 -2.62 3.67 -41.19
C LYS A 60 -1.21 3.94 -40.64
N HIS A 61 -1.05 5.00 -39.83
CA HIS A 61 0.23 5.34 -39.20
C HIS A 61 0.49 4.56 -37.90
N ILE A 62 -0.53 3.97 -37.29
CA ILE A 62 -0.37 3.07 -36.14
C ILE A 62 0.16 1.75 -36.69
N ARG A 63 1.42 1.44 -36.36
CA ARG A 63 2.13 0.25 -36.88
C ARG A 63 2.75 -0.56 -35.75
N GLY A 64 3.11 -1.79 -36.07
CA GLY A 64 3.91 -2.66 -35.20
C GLY A 64 3.20 -3.01 -33.91
N LYS A 65 3.78 -2.62 -32.78
CA LYS A 65 3.40 -3.09 -31.44
C LYS A 65 2.01 -2.59 -31.02
N LEU A 66 1.75 -1.28 -31.19
CA LEU A 66 0.48 -0.65 -30.82
C LEU A 66 -0.70 -1.22 -31.62
N LEU A 67 -0.51 -1.50 -32.92
CA LEU A 67 -1.53 -2.15 -33.74
C LEU A 67 -1.87 -3.54 -33.21
N ARG A 68 -0.86 -4.36 -32.91
CA ARG A 68 -1.05 -5.71 -32.36
C ARG A 68 -1.76 -5.69 -31.01
N TRP A 69 -1.42 -4.72 -30.18
CA TRP A 69 -2.07 -4.51 -28.89
C TRP A 69 -3.52 -4.06 -29.02
N SER A 70 -3.83 -3.15 -29.93
CA SER A 70 -5.20 -2.73 -30.24
C SER A 70 -6.06 -3.91 -30.68
N LEU A 71 -5.55 -4.75 -31.58
CA LEU A 71 -6.24 -5.98 -32.00
C LEU A 71 -6.49 -6.96 -30.84
N LYS A 72 -5.53 -7.10 -29.92
CA LYS A 72 -5.70 -7.94 -28.74
C LYS A 72 -6.78 -7.40 -27.81
N LEU A 73 -6.82 -6.07 -27.61
CA LEU A 73 -7.82 -5.45 -26.77
C LEU A 73 -9.24 -5.56 -27.35
N ASN A 74 -9.40 -5.67 -28.67
CA ASN A 74 -10.71 -5.88 -29.30
C ASN A 74 -11.40 -7.20 -28.89
N GLU A 75 -10.70 -8.14 -28.25
CA GLU A 75 -11.31 -9.36 -27.69
C GLU A 75 -12.18 -9.07 -26.45
N TYR A 76 -12.06 -7.88 -25.86
CA TYR A 76 -12.76 -7.48 -24.64
C TYR A 76 -13.88 -6.47 -24.93
N ASN A 77 -14.95 -6.54 -24.14
CA ASN A 77 -15.98 -5.50 -24.10
C ASN A 77 -15.55 -4.41 -23.12
N TYR A 78 -15.13 -3.25 -23.60
CA TYR A 78 -14.71 -2.13 -22.76
C TYR A 78 -15.01 -0.77 -23.36
N GLU A 79 -14.98 0.26 -22.50
CA GLU A 79 -15.01 1.67 -22.86
C GLU A 79 -13.73 2.32 -22.34
N ILE A 80 -13.03 3.11 -23.17
CA ILE A 80 -11.82 3.82 -22.76
C ILE A 80 -12.10 5.33 -22.61
N GLU A 81 -11.78 5.87 -21.45
CA GLU A 81 -12.02 7.28 -21.10
C GLU A 81 -10.73 7.97 -20.63
N HIS A 82 -10.67 9.28 -20.91
CA HIS A 82 -9.60 10.13 -20.39
C HIS A 82 -9.87 10.48 -18.94
N ILE A 83 -8.86 10.37 -18.09
CA ILE A 83 -8.85 10.97 -16.75
C ILE A 83 -7.70 11.97 -16.65
N ALA A 84 -7.83 13.06 -15.90
CA ALA A 84 -6.70 13.96 -15.69
C ALA A 84 -5.59 13.24 -14.90
N GLY A 85 -4.32 13.48 -15.25
CA GLY A 85 -3.19 12.86 -14.54
C GLY A 85 -3.18 13.17 -13.03
N GLU A 86 -3.67 14.34 -12.64
CA GLU A 86 -3.84 14.75 -11.24
C GLU A 86 -4.84 13.86 -10.48
N ASP A 87 -5.85 13.34 -11.17
CA ASP A 87 -6.86 12.43 -10.63
C ASP A 87 -6.46 10.95 -10.79
N ASN A 88 -5.45 10.65 -11.61
CA ASN A 88 -4.94 9.30 -11.88
C ASN A 88 -3.95 8.81 -10.80
N VAL A 89 -4.22 9.18 -9.54
CA VAL A 89 -3.30 9.06 -8.40
C VAL A 89 -2.87 7.61 -8.15
N TRP A 90 -3.78 6.65 -8.33
CA TRP A 90 -3.49 5.23 -8.13
C TRP A 90 -2.51 4.68 -9.16
N ALA A 91 -2.72 4.97 -10.44
CA ALA A 91 -1.84 4.50 -11.50
C ALA A 91 -0.46 5.14 -11.40
N ASP A 92 -0.41 6.46 -11.13
CA ASP A 92 0.84 7.18 -10.89
C ASP A 92 1.60 6.59 -9.69
N MET A 93 0.94 6.35 -8.56
CA MET A 93 1.56 5.72 -7.39
C MET A 93 2.15 4.34 -7.71
N PHE A 94 1.39 3.45 -8.37
CA PHE A 94 1.89 2.12 -8.72
C PHE A 94 3.05 2.16 -9.72
N SER A 95 3.08 3.16 -10.61
CA SER A 95 4.18 3.36 -11.55
C SER A 95 5.46 3.85 -10.86
N ARG A 96 5.33 4.76 -9.88
CA ARG A 96 6.45 5.32 -9.11
C ARG A 96 7.03 4.33 -8.12
N TRP A 97 6.19 3.52 -7.50
CA TRP A 97 6.64 2.46 -6.59
C TRP A 97 7.46 1.39 -7.35
N ALA A 98 7.16 1.17 -8.63
CA ALA A 98 7.95 0.27 -9.47
C ALA A 98 9.29 0.85 -9.95
N GLY A 99 9.55 2.13 -9.75
CA GLY A 99 10.77 2.78 -10.23
C GLY A 99 11.93 2.52 -9.29
N GLU A 100 13.03 1.95 -9.80
CA GLU A 100 14.31 2.05 -9.11
C GLU A 100 14.66 3.53 -8.91
N LYS A 101 15.13 3.89 -7.71
CA LYS A 101 15.66 5.23 -7.43
C LYS A 101 16.74 5.54 -8.49
N PRO A 102 16.64 6.64 -9.25
CA PRO A 102 17.73 7.03 -10.12
C PRO A 102 18.97 7.24 -9.25
N ALA A 103 20.11 6.72 -9.69
CA ALA A 103 21.40 7.03 -9.09
C ALA A 103 21.55 8.56 -9.00
N GLU A 104 21.85 9.02 -7.79
CA GLU A 104 21.84 10.41 -7.37
C GLU A 104 22.66 11.28 -8.34
N THR A 105 21.99 12.17 -9.08
CA THR A 105 22.66 13.35 -9.63
C THR A 105 22.15 14.54 -8.82
N HIS A 106 22.95 14.95 -7.84
CA HIS A 106 22.72 16.14 -7.03
C HIS A 106 22.51 17.37 -7.93
N THR A 107 21.26 17.79 -8.10
CA THR A 107 20.93 19.21 -8.27
C THR A 107 19.73 19.52 -7.39
N SER A 108 20.04 19.83 -6.13
CA SER A 108 19.05 20.36 -5.18
C SER A 108 18.55 21.71 -5.68
N SER A 109 17.34 21.73 -6.25
CA SER A 109 16.47 22.89 -6.17
C SER A 109 15.18 22.46 -5.50
N MET A 110 15.22 22.41 -4.16
CA MET A 110 14.01 22.23 -3.36
C MET A 110 13.16 23.49 -3.47
N LYS A 111 12.06 23.41 -4.21
CA LYS A 111 10.95 24.34 -4.02
C LYS A 111 10.19 23.91 -2.77
N ARG A 112 10.27 24.76 -1.74
CA ARG A 112 9.53 24.64 -0.48
C ARG A 112 8.04 24.83 -0.77
N TRP A 113 7.25 23.76 -0.66
CA TRP A 113 5.80 23.85 -0.66
C TRP A 113 5.35 24.22 0.75
N ASN A 114 4.83 25.44 0.91
CA ASN A 114 4.09 25.82 2.11
C ASN A 114 2.64 25.35 1.91
N THR A 115 2.37 24.09 2.21
CA THR A 115 1.00 23.58 2.19
C THR A 115 0.37 23.82 3.55
N THR A 116 -0.54 24.78 3.62
CA THR A 116 -1.54 24.84 4.69
C THR A 116 -2.48 23.66 4.47
N MET A 117 -2.16 22.51 5.10
CA MET A 117 -3.00 21.32 5.11
C MET A 117 -4.33 21.66 5.80
N SER A 118 -5.39 21.83 5.02
CA SER A 118 -6.76 21.71 5.52
C SER A 118 -7.00 20.23 5.86
N HIS A 119 -6.67 19.84 7.09
CA HIS A 119 -6.98 18.54 7.66
C HIS A 119 -8.50 18.39 7.81
N GLN A 120 -9.17 17.72 6.88
CA GLN A 120 -10.41 16.99 7.19
C GLN A 120 -10.45 15.66 6.42
N LEU A 121 -9.47 14.80 6.71
CA LEU A 121 -9.70 13.36 6.63
C LEU A 121 -10.65 13.02 7.79
N ARG A 122 -11.73 12.27 7.51
CA ARG A 122 -12.63 11.78 8.57
C ARG A 122 -11.79 11.02 9.59
N PRO A 123 -11.94 11.27 10.91
CA PRO A 123 -11.20 10.52 11.91
C PRO A 123 -11.66 9.06 11.84
N LEU A 124 -10.76 8.19 11.40
CA LEU A 124 -10.87 6.76 11.67
C LEU A 124 -10.66 6.67 13.19
N VAL A 125 -11.77 6.53 13.93
CA VAL A 125 -11.92 6.34 15.40
C VAL A 125 -10.61 6.48 16.16
N ASP A 126 -10.45 7.53 16.99
CA ASP A 126 -9.30 7.76 17.86
C ASP A 126 -8.85 6.46 18.54
N MET A 127 -7.87 5.80 17.93
CA MET A 127 -7.33 4.53 18.39
C MET A 127 -6.36 4.83 19.53
N GLU A 128 -6.92 5.15 20.68
CA GLU A 128 -6.14 5.44 21.87
C GLU A 128 -5.35 4.20 22.29
N TRP A 129 -4.05 4.40 22.49
CA TRP A 129 -3.19 3.39 23.10
C TRP A 129 -3.78 2.97 24.46
N PRO A 130 -3.68 1.69 24.84
CA PRO A 130 -4.10 1.25 26.17
C PRO A 130 -3.39 2.07 27.24
N SER A 131 -4.15 2.46 28.25
CA SER A 131 -3.67 3.18 29.40
C SER A 131 -2.89 2.24 30.34
N ILE A 132 -2.11 2.82 31.26
CA ILE A 132 -1.39 2.04 32.27
C ILE A 132 -2.35 1.17 33.12
N THR A 133 -3.57 1.66 33.36
CA THR A 133 -4.60 0.93 34.11
C THR A 133 -5.10 -0.31 33.36
N ASP A 134 -5.13 -0.28 32.02
CA ASP A 134 -5.49 -1.44 31.21
C ASP A 134 -4.43 -2.54 31.34
N ILE A 135 -3.15 -2.15 31.40
CA ILE A 135 -2.03 -3.06 31.59
C ILE A 135 -2.03 -3.66 33.01
N GLN A 136 -2.23 -2.83 34.04
CA GLN A 136 -2.40 -3.30 35.42
C GLN A 136 -3.53 -4.33 35.55
N ALA A 137 -4.68 -4.06 34.91
CA ALA A 137 -5.82 -4.97 34.92
C ALA A 137 -5.48 -6.32 34.25
N ALA A 138 -4.74 -6.30 33.14
CA ALA A 138 -4.31 -7.51 32.45
C ALA A 138 -3.31 -8.34 33.27
N GLN A 139 -2.44 -7.70 34.05
CA GLN A 139 -1.46 -8.37 34.92
C GLN A 139 -2.06 -8.89 36.24
N ARG A 140 -3.18 -8.32 36.69
CA ARG A 140 -3.81 -8.69 37.97
C ARG A 140 -4.13 -10.18 38.03
N GLY A 141 -3.64 -10.85 39.08
CA GLY A 141 -3.86 -12.29 39.30
C GLY A 141 -3.09 -13.21 38.36
N LYS A 142 -2.11 -12.68 37.60
CA LYS A 142 -1.17 -13.47 36.80
C LYS A 142 0.18 -13.55 37.50
N VAL A 143 0.88 -14.66 37.31
CA VAL A 143 2.24 -14.84 37.82
C VAL A 143 3.19 -14.25 36.78
N ALA A 144 3.87 -13.16 37.15
CA ALA A 144 4.90 -12.55 36.31
C ALA A 144 6.15 -13.44 36.21
N PRO A 145 6.92 -13.36 35.12
CA PRO A 145 8.18 -14.08 35.01
C PRO A 145 9.20 -13.59 36.05
N THR A 146 10.11 -14.47 36.48
CA THR A 146 11.11 -14.18 37.54
C THR A 146 12.05 -13.01 37.19
N SER A 147 12.18 -12.68 35.91
CA SER A 147 12.99 -11.57 35.40
C SER A 147 12.33 -10.19 35.56
N HIS A 148 11.07 -10.13 35.97
CA HIS A 148 10.28 -8.90 35.99
C HIS A 148 10.10 -8.36 37.40
N GLN A 149 10.07 -7.03 37.51
CA GLN A 149 9.90 -6.32 38.77
C GLN A 149 8.74 -5.32 38.64
N LEU A 150 8.13 -4.97 39.78
CA LEU A 150 7.11 -3.92 39.81
C LEU A 150 7.78 -2.55 39.68
N ASP A 151 7.23 -1.69 38.84
CA ASP A 151 7.61 -0.29 38.72
C ASP A 151 6.82 0.62 39.68
N ASP A 152 7.08 1.94 39.62
CA ASP A 152 6.39 2.96 40.42
C ASP A 152 4.89 3.09 40.08
N GLN A 153 4.43 2.43 39.01
CA GLN A 153 3.06 2.42 38.54
C GLN A 153 2.38 1.07 38.80
N ASP A 154 2.90 0.23 39.70
CA ASP A 154 2.37 -1.10 40.03
C ASP A 154 2.21 -2.03 38.82
N VAL A 155 3.08 -1.89 37.81
CA VAL A 155 3.12 -2.72 36.61
C VAL A 155 4.41 -3.54 36.61
N TYR A 156 4.30 -4.84 36.29
CA TYR A 156 5.47 -5.68 36.07
C TYR A 156 6.17 -5.27 34.77
N VAL A 157 7.44 -4.90 34.89
CA VAL A 157 8.31 -4.48 33.78
C VAL A 157 9.54 -5.39 33.70
N ASP A 158 10.11 -5.50 32.50
CA ASP A 158 11.37 -6.22 32.26
C ASP A 158 12.60 -5.37 32.70
N SER A 159 13.81 -5.91 32.51
CA SER A 159 15.06 -5.20 32.82
C SER A 159 15.29 -3.93 31.98
N CYS A 160 14.49 -3.72 30.93
CA CYS A 160 14.52 -2.54 30.06
C CYS A 160 13.37 -1.56 30.38
N SER A 161 12.67 -1.74 31.50
CA SER A 161 11.49 -0.96 31.91
C SER A 161 10.33 -1.01 30.91
N ARG A 162 10.21 -2.10 30.14
CA ARG A 162 9.07 -2.34 29.25
C ARG A 162 7.97 -3.09 30.00
N PRO A 163 6.71 -2.61 29.98
CA PRO A 163 5.59 -3.33 30.57
C PRO A 163 5.42 -4.73 29.97
N TRP A 164 5.29 -5.71 30.86
CA TRP A 164 5.00 -7.09 30.48
C TRP A 164 3.53 -7.25 30.12
N ILE A 165 3.24 -7.79 28.94
CA ILE A 165 1.87 -8.13 28.54
C ILE A 165 1.68 -9.65 28.65
N PRO A 166 0.78 -10.12 29.52
CA PRO A 166 0.56 -11.55 29.70
C PRO A 166 0.10 -12.24 28.42
N GLU A 167 0.57 -13.48 28.20
CA GLU A 167 0.25 -14.22 26.97
C GLU A 167 -1.25 -14.50 26.81
N LYS A 168 -2.02 -14.56 27.91
CA LYS A 168 -3.46 -14.82 27.93
C LYS A 168 -4.33 -13.54 27.95
N ALA A 169 -3.74 -12.37 27.70
CA ALA A 169 -4.47 -11.11 27.64
C ALA A 169 -4.92 -10.80 26.21
N ASP A 170 -5.76 -11.67 25.63
CA ASP A 170 -6.07 -11.66 24.19
C ASP A 170 -6.68 -10.34 23.70
N ASP A 171 -7.59 -9.75 24.47
CA ASP A 171 -8.24 -8.48 24.12
C ASP A 171 -7.26 -7.29 24.11
N LEU A 172 -6.40 -7.20 25.13
CA LEU A 172 -5.36 -6.18 25.21
C LEU A 172 -4.32 -6.35 24.10
N LEU A 173 -3.92 -7.59 23.82
CA LEU A 173 -2.99 -7.91 22.74
C LEU A 173 -3.57 -7.54 21.37
N LEU A 174 -4.82 -7.91 21.10
CA LEU A 174 -5.49 -7.56 19.85
C LEU A 174 -5.54 -6.04 19.68
N ARG A 175 -5.93 -5.30 20.72
CA ARG A 175 -5.95 -3.83 20.69
C ARG A 175 -4.57 -3.25 20.42
N LEU A 176 -3.53 -3.72 21.11
CA LEU A 176 -2.14 -3.29 20.88
C LEU A 176 -1.70 -3.56 19.44
N MET A 177 -2.03 -4.73 18.89
CA MET A 177 -1.69 -5.10 17.52
C MET A 177 -2.39 -4.22 16.50
N ILE A 178 -3.69 -3.95 16.65
CA ILE A 178 -4.42 -3.07 15.72
C ILE A 178 -3.86 -1.64 15.79
N VAL A 179 -3.63 -1.09 17.00
CA VAL A 179 -3.10 0.28 17.14
C VAL A 179 -1.68 0.39 16.56
N ALA A 180 -0.82 -0.60 16.81
CA ALA A 180 0.53 -0.65 16.24
C ALA A 180 0.51 -0.85 14.72
N HIS A 181 -0.47 -1.58 14.18
CA HIS A 181 -0.66 -1.80 12.76
C HIS A 181 -1.20 -0.55 12.05
N CYS A 182 -2.16 0.16 12.65
CA CYS A 182 -2.92 1.23 12.00
C CYS A 182 -2.44 2.65 12.35
N GLY A 183 -1.16 2.84 12.73
CA GLY A 183 -0.65 4.11 13.27
C GLY A 183 -0.96 5.36 12.43
N ALA A 184 -0.69 6.56 12.98
CA ALA A 184 -1.16 7.88 12.49
C ALA A 184 -0.89 8.26 11.00
N GLN A 185 -0.17 7.43 10.24
CA GLN A 185 0.14 7.63 8.81
C GLN A 185 -0.39 6.47 7.93
N GLY A 186 -1.30 5.64 8.43
CA GLY A 186 -1.92 4.51 7.70
C GLY A 186 -1.40 3.12 8.12
N HIS A 187 -1.82 2.08 7.39
CA HIS A 187 -1.49 0.67 7.65
C HIS A 187 0.02 0.39 7.53
N ARG A 188 0.62 -0.12 8.61
CA ARG A 188 2.01 -0.55 8.72
C ARG A 188 2.09 -2.06 8.49
N GLY A 189 3.09 -2.55 7.75
CA GLY A 189 3.30 -3.99 7.58
C GLY A 189 3.58 -4.71 8.91
N VAL A 190 3.31 -6.02 8.97
CA VAL A 190 3.45 -6.85 10.19
C VAL A 190 4.82 -6.69 10.87
N ASN A 191 5.91 -6.61 10.11
CA ASN A 191 7.26 -6.41 10.67
C ASN A 191 7.41 -5.06 11.39
N ALA A 192 6.82 -3.99 10.85
CA ALA A 192 6.87 -2.67 11.47
C ALA A 192 5.99 -2.60 12.73
N MET A 193 4.84 -3.29 12.72
CA MET A 193 4.00 -3.49 13.90
C MET A 193 4.78 -4.20 15.01
N VAL A 194 5.45 -5.32 14.70
CA VAL A 194 6.21 -6.08 15.70
C VAL A 194 7.37 -5.29 16.28
N GLN A 195 8.18 -4.64 15.43
CA GLN A 195 9.29 -3.79 15.91
C GLN A 195 8.80 -2.68 16.85
N GLN A 196 7.63 -2.11 16.56
CA GLN A 196 7.03 -1.11 17.42
C GLN A 196 6.57 -1.70 18.76
N LEU A 197 5.91 -2.86 18.75
CA LEU A 197 5.48 -3.52 19.97
C LEU A 197 6.67 -3.91 20.85
N GLU A 198 7.71 -4.51 20.26
CA GLU A 198 8.93 -4.89 21.00
C GLU A 198 9.69 -3.68 21.54
N ARG A 199 9.59 -2.52 20.89
CA ARG A 199 10.22 -1.30 21.42
C ARG A 199 9.60 -0.85 22.74
N PHE A 200 8.31 -1.06 22.93
CA PHE A 200 7.57 -0.49 24.06
C PHE A 200 7.11 -1.52 25.08
N PHE A 201 6.94 -2.79 24.70
CA PHE A 201 6.36 -3.83 25.53
C PHE A 201 7.19 -5.11 25.52
N ASP A 202 7.15 -5.84 26.62
CA ASP A 202 7.63 -7.22 26.68
C ASP A 202 6.44 -8.18 26.46
N ILE A 203 6.33 -8.70 25.24
CA ILE A 203 5.23 -9.59 24.83
C ILE A 203 5.81 -10.96 24.46
N PRO A 204 5.54 -12.01 25.25
CA PRO A 204 5.97 -13.36 24.91
C PRO A 204 5.43 -13.79 23.55
N ASN A 205 6.31 -14.36 22.71
CA ASN A 205 5.97 -14.93 21.40
C ASN A 205 5.27 -13.96 20.42
N VAL A 206 5.56 -12.65 20.50
CA VAL A 206 4.89 -11.63 19.68
C VAL A 206 4.99 -11.90 18.17
N HIS A 207 6.12 -12.43 17.68
CA HIS A 207 6.28 -12.79 16.27
C HIS A 207 5.32 -13.92 15.83
N ILE A 208 5.03 -14.89 16.69
CA ILE A 208 4.12 -16.00 16.39
C ILE A 208 2.70 -15.47 16.34
N LYS A 209 2.32 -14.65 17.33
CA LYS A 209 1.00 -14.01 17.40
C LYS A 209 0.76 -13.06 16.23
N ALA A 210 1.76 -12.29 15.84
CA ALA A 210 1.71 -11.38 14.70
C ALA A 210 1.57 -12.06 13.34
N ARG A 211 1.95 -13.34 13.20
CA ARG A 211 1.70 -14.13 11.99
C ARG A 211 0.28 -14.70 11.92
N ALA A 212 -0.40 -14.80 13.06
CA ALA A 212 -1.77 -15.28 13.16
C ALA A 212 -2.81 -14.13 13.10
N PHE A 213 -2.34 -12.88 13.14
CA PHE A 213 -3.09 -11.64 12.96
C PHE A 213 -3.25 -11.32 11.47
#